data_AF-A0A8S4QIJ4-F1
#
_entry.id   AF-A0A8S4QIJ4-F1
#
_cell.length_a   1.000
_cell.length_b   1.000
_cell.length_c   1.000
_cell.angle_alpha   90.00
_cell.angle_beta   90.00
_cell.angle_gamma   90.00
#
_symmetry.space_group_name_H-M   'P 1'
#
loop_
_entity.id
_entity.type
_entity.pdbx_description
1 polymer ?
#
loop_
_entity_poly.entity_id
_entity_poly.type
_entity_poly.pdbx_seq_one_letter_code
_entity_poly.pdbx_strand_id
1 'polypeptide(L)'
;VRLKNSRVTLDGIRYLLEHKPYDIELVKCEYLSQAWLELISHNSENLVSLKFGPLKYVVSQKEILLRQRCFVISAPNLRRLTIQCRGSGISPILLSRPLRHLTHLDLSDFTTAGSTWAIYELKNLRSLVLHSVLWSMEIVEWISGLRLLRHLDISQANERLGKYSNPNQVLAKLVTNLTELEYLDISGTNLAGTGSIVVGHIEPGSSDQEAANVRCDIPGLITRVNRPLEFLGLYGTHHGACKRHDIPAKVVS
;
A
#
# COMPACT_ATOMS: atom_id res chain seq x y z
N VAL A 1 -8.60 1.92 -21.28
CA VAL A 1 -7.81 2.95 -22.00
C VAL A 1 -6.47 3.09 -21.30
N ARG A 2 -5.37 3.08 -22.05
CA ARG A 2 -4.03 3.31 -21.48
C ARG A 2 -3.29 4.37 -22.29
N LEU A 3 -2.97 5.48 -21.67
CA LEU A 3 -2.23 6.60 -22.24
C LEU A 3 -0.95 6.78 -21.43
N LYS A 4 0.19 6.79 -22.12
CA LYS A 4 1.52 6.90 -21.51
C LYS A 4 2.36 7.90 -22.28
N ASN A 5 3.02 8.82 -21.57
CA ASN A 5 3.86 9.87 -22.18
C ASN A 5 3.15 10.64 -23.29
N SER A 6 1.84 10.88 -23.13
CA SER A 6 0.99 11.44 -24.18
C SER A 6 0.64 12.90 -23.89
N ARG A 7 0.54 13.70 -24.96
CA ARG A 7 0.07 15.10 -24.94
C ARG A 7 -1.43 15.21 -25.22
N VAL A 8 -2.22 14.36 -24.56
CA VAL A 8 -3.68 14.41 -24.71
C VAL A 8 -4.18 15.72 -24.10
N THR A 9 -5.03 16.44 -24.84
CA THR A 9 -5.64 17.69 -24.41
C THR A 9 -6.85 17.42 -23.50
N LEU A 10 -7.37 18.46 -22.86
CA LEU A 10 -8.59 18.35 -22.05
C LEU A 10 -9.81 17.89 -22.88
N ASP A 11 -9.93 18.38 -24.12
CA ASP A 11 -10.99 17.91 -25.03
C ASP A 11 -10.81 16.45 -25.43
N GLY A 12 -9.56 16.04 -25.71
CA GLY A 12 -9.26 14.65 -26.04
C GLY A 12 -9.64 13.68 -24.92
N ILE A 13 -9.35 14.04 -23.66
CA ILE A 13 -9.76 13.20 -22.52
C ILE A 13 -11.28 13.24 -22.31
N ARG A 14 -11.95 14.37 -22.57
CA ARG A 14 -13.41 14.48 -22.48
C ARG A 14 -14.09 13.49 -23.44
N TYR A 15 -13.72 13.51 -24.72
CA TYR A 15 -14.28 12.55 -25.70
C TYR A 15 -14.03 11.10 -25.29
N LEU A 16 -12.85 10.82 -24.74
CA LEU A 16 -12.51 9.48 -24.26
C LEU A 16 -13.39 9.05 -23.08
N LEU A 17 -13.66 9.96 -22.15
CA LEU A 17 -14.47 9.71 -20.96
C LEU A 17 -15.97 9.60 -21.29
N GLU A 18 -16.46 10.26 -22.34
CA GLU A 18 -17.84 10.09 -22.84
C GLU A 18 -18.16 8.63 -23.20
N HIS A 19 -17.15 7.82 -23.52
CA HIS A 19 -17.29 6.38 -23.73
C HIS A 19 -17.38 5.55 -22.43
N LYS A 20 -17.39 6.20 -21.26
CA LYS A 20 -17.57 5.58 -19.92
C LYS A 20 -16.67 4.36 -19.70
N PRO A 21 -15.35 4.54 -19.82
CA PRO A 21 -14.41 3.42 -19.82
C PRO A 21 -14.38 2.68 -18.48
N TYR A 22 -14.14 1.37 -18.55
CA TYR A 22 -14.02 0.50 -17.38
C TYR A 22 -12.67 0.60 -16.67
N ASP A 23 -11.60 0.86 -17.43
CA ASP A 23 -10.21 0.94 -16.96
C ASP A 23 -9.54 2.14 -17.62
N ILE A 24 -8.86 2.96 -16.82
CA ILE A 24 -8.10 4.12 -17.27
C ILE A 24 -6.70 4.10 -16.65
N GLU A 25 -5.67 4.19 -17.50
CA GLU A 25 -4.29 4.47 -17.10
C GLU A 25 -3.80 5.75 -17.79
N LEU A 26 -3.46 6.78 -17.00
CA LEU A 26 -2.94 8.07 -17.45
C LEU A 26 -1.57 8.33 -16.84
N VAL A 27 -0.51 7.83 -17.47
CA VAL A 27 0.85 7.88 -16.91
C VAL A 27 1.71 8.89 -17.66
N LYS A 28 2.34 9.81 -16.92
CA LYS A 28 3.21 10.86 -17.45
C LYS A 28 2.50 11.69 -18.55
N CYS A 29 1.21 11.94 -18.36
CA CYS A 29 0.45 12.84 -19.23
C CYS A 29 0.78 14.29 -18.86
N GLU A 30 1.22 15.08 -19.85
CA GLU A 30 1.84 16.40 -19.64
C GLU A 30 0.90 17.42 -18.98
N TYR A 31 -0.41 17.28 -19.21
CA TYR A 31 -1.45 18.25 -18.81
C TYR A 31 -2.39 17.75 -17.71
N LEU A 32 -1.99 16.74 -16.93
CA LEU A 32 -2.88 16.18 -15.91
C LEU A 32 -3.13 17.20 -14.79
N SER A 33 -4.28 17.87 -14.87
CA SER A 33 -4.69 18.99 -14.01
C SER A 33 -5.94 18.66 -13.19
N GLN A 34 -6.39 19.57 -12.33
CA GLN A 34 -7.64 19.41 -11.57
C GLN A 34 -8.85 19.15 -12.48
N ALA A 35 -8.92 19.82 -13.64
CA ALA A 35 -10.02 19.66 -14.58
C ALA A 35 -10.17 18.21 -15.08
N TRP A 36 -9.06 17.47 -15.18
CA TRP A 36 -9.10 16.06 -15.57
C TRP A 36 -9.73 15.19 -14.51
N LEU A 37 -9.38 15.43 -13.23
CA LEU A 37 -9.96 14.69 -12.12
C LEU A 37 -11.46 14.94 -12.00
N GLU A 38 -11.90 16.19 -12.22
CA GLU A 38 -13.31 16.53 -12.29
C GLU A 38 -14.00 15.81 -13.45
N LEU A 39 -13.44 15.82 -14.66
CA LEU A 39 -14.01 15.09 -15.80
C LEU A 39 -14.11 13.59 -15.53
N ILE A 40 -13.06 12.99 -14.94
CA ILE A 40 -13.06 11.57 -14.55
C ILE A 40 -14.19 11.32 -13.56
N SER A 41 -14.32 12.12 -12.51
CA SER A 41 -15.38 11.99 -11.50
C SER A 41 -16.79 12.09 -12.06
N HIS A 42 -17.01 12.86 -13.13
CA HIS A 42 -18.32 12.98 -13.78
C HIS A 42 -18.64 11.83 -14.75
N ASN A 43 -17.65 11.02 -15.16
CA ASN A 43 -17.79 9.98 -16.19
C ASN A 43 -17.25 8.61 -15.72
N SER A 44 -17.32 8.37 -14.41
CA SER A 44 -16.72 7.24 -13.70
C SER A 44 -17.73 6.14 -13.33
N GLU A 45 -18.98 6.20 -13.80
CA GLU A 45 -20.05 5.28 -13.37
C GLU A 45 -19.69 3.81 -13.63
N ASN A 46 -18.95 3.53 -14.71
CA ASN A 46 -18.49 2.20 -15.08
C ASN A 46 -17.03 1.94 -14.68
N LEU A 47 -16.35 2.96 -14.13
CA LEU A 47 -14.91 2.91 -13.89
C LEU A 47 -14.60 2.00 -12.70
N VAL A 48 -13.86 0.93 -12.96
CA VAL A 48 -13.44 -0.05 -11.96
C VAL A 48 -11.96 0.08 -11.61
N SER A 49 -11.17 0.65 -12.51
CA SER A 49 -9.71 0.71 -12.36
C SER A 49 -9.19 2.04 -12.87
N LEU A 50 -8.49 2.76 -12.01
CA LEU A 50 -7.95 4.08 -12.30
C LEU A 50 -6.49 4.15 -11.85
N LYS A 51 -5.61 4.49 -12.79
CA LYS A 51 -4.21 4.76 -12.53
C LYS A 51 -3.83 6.10 -13.13
N PHE A 52 -3.20 6.97 -12.35
CA PHE A 52 -2.70 8.25 -12.86
C PHE A 52 -1.46 8.75 -12.15
N GLY A 53 -0.74 9.64 -12.83
CA GLY A 53 0.44 10.36 -12.33
C GLY A 53 1.69 10.14 -13.20
N PRO A 54 2.87 10.66 -12.82
CA PRO A 54 3.11 11.44 -11.61
C PRO A 54 2.32 12.76 -11.61
N LEU A 55 1.66 13.09 -10.51
CA LEU A 55 1.09 14.42 -10.31
C LEU A 55 2.24 15.45 -10.23
N LYS A 56 2.21 16.46 -11.12
CA LYS A 56 3.17 17.58 -11.07
C LYS A 56 2.68 18.76 -10.22
N TYR A 57 1.37 18.79 -9.90
CA TYR A 57 0.77 19.91 -9.20
C TYR A 57 0.88 19.74 -7.68
N VAL A 58 1.60 20.67 -7.05
CA VAL A 58 1.57 20.93 -5.61
C VAL A 58 0.36 21.81 -5.35
N VAL A 59 -0.68 21.27 -4.72
CA VAL A 59 -1.74 22.14 -4.18
C VAL A 59 -1.13 22.89 -3.00
N SER A 60 -0.96 24.21 -3.12
CA SER A 60 -0.41 24.99 -2.01
C SER A 60 -1.35 24.92 -0.79
N GLN A 61 -0.80 24.89 0.43
CA GLN A 61 -1.62 24.83 1.65
C GLN A 61 -2.65 25.98 1.76
N LYS A 62 -2.38 27.14 1.15
CA LYS A 62 -3.34 28.25 1.06
C LYS A 62 -4.54 27.96 0.16
N GLU A 63 -4.36 27.20 -0.92
CA GLU A 63 -5.47 26.79 -1.79
C GLU A 63 -6.35 25.69 -1.18
N ILE A 64 -5.78 24.85 -0.31
CA ILE A 64 -6.51 23.80 0.42
C ILE A 64 -7.60 24.40 1.32
N LEU A 65 -7.32 25.53 1.97
CA LEU A 65 -8.26 26.22 2.86
C LEU A 65 -9.34 27.00 2.08
N LEU A 66 -9.02 27.54 0.89
CA LEU A 66 -9.96 28.30 0.06
C LEU A 66 -10.88 27.40 -0.79
N ARG A 67 -10.44 26.20 -1.16
CA ARG A 67 -11.21 25.24 -1.94
C ARG A 67 -11.67 24.08 -1.06
N GLN A 68 -12.66 24.30 -0.22
CA GLN A 68 -13.42 23.22 0.47
C GLN A 68 -14.15 22.25 -0.48
N ARG A 69 -14.00 22.38 -1.81
CA ARG A 69 -14.54 21.48 -2.85
C ARG A 69 -13.50 20.50 -3.42
N CYS A 70 -12.32 20.44 -2.84
CA CYS A 70 -11.14 19.83 -3.44
C CYS A 70 -11.29 18.34 -3.76
N PHE A 71 -11.03 17.97 -5.00
CA PHE A 71 -10.49 16.66 -5.41
C PHE A 71 -11.32 15.37 -5.20
N VAL A 72 -12.62 15.38 -4.94
CA VAL A 72 -13.34 14.09 -4.76
C VAL A 72 -13.33 13.24 -6.05
N ILE A 73 -12.59 12.12 -6.09
CA ILE A 73 -12.82 11.09 -7.12
C ILE A 73 -14.12 10.40 -6.77
N SER A 74 -15.20 10.80 -7.44
CA SER A 74 -16.50 10.17 -7.28
C SER A 74 -16.60 8.99 -8.24
N ALA A 75 -16.01 7.84 -7.89
CA ALA A 75 -16.06 6.63 -8.71
C ALA A 75 -16.67 5.48 -7.89
N PRO A 76 -18.00 5.31 -7.91
CA PRO A 76 -18.69 4.42 -6.97
C PRO A 76 -18.30 2.96 -7.15
N ASN A 77 -17.98 2.53 -8.38
CA ASN A 77 -17.62 1.15 -8.69
C ASN A 77 -16.11 0.88 -8.68
N LEU A 78 -15.29 1.85 -8.25
CA LEU A 78 -13.83 1.74 -8.29
C LEU A 78 -13.34 0.64 -7.35
N ARG A 79 -12.56 -0.29 -7.90
CA ARG A 79 -11.95 -1.41 -7.17
C ARG A 79 -10.43 -1.31 -7.11
N ARG A 80 -9.80 -0.66 -8.08
CA ARG A 80 -8.34 -0.50 -8.17
C ARG A 80 -7.98 0.96 -8.37
N LEU A 81 -7.09 1.47 -7.52
CA LEU A 81 -6.60 2.83 -7.59
C LEU A 81 -5.08 2.85 -7.44
N THR A 82 -4.41 3.47 -8.40
CA THR A 82 -2.97 3.76 -8.32
C THR A 82 -2.75 5.26 -8.50
N ILE A 83 -2.09 5.89 -7.54
CA ILE A 83 -1.75 7.31 -7.60
C ILE A 83 -0.24 7.44 -7.51
N GLN A 84 0.38 7.92 -8.59
CA GLN A 84 1.81 8.20 -8.60
C GLN A 84 2.05 9.66 -8.18
N CYS A 85 2.71 9.86 -7.05
CA CYS A 85 2.95 11.19 -6.48
C CYS A 85 4.40 11.36 -6.06
N ARG A 86 5.28 11.60 -7.03
CA ARG A 86 6.71 11.80 -6.76
C ARG A 86 6.93 13.16 -6.09
N GLY A 87 7.20 13.14 -4.78
CA GLY A 87 7.66 14.31 -4.01
C GLY A 87 6.60 15.39 -3.75
N SER A 88 5.36 15.19 -4.19
CA SER A 88 4.23 16.11 -3.95
C SER A 88 3.21 15.40 -3.08
N GLY A 89 2.91 15.95 -1.90
CA GLY A 89 1.91 15.37 -1.01
C GLY A 89 0.55 15.26 -1.73
N ILE A 90 -0.07 14.08 -1.68
CA ILE A 90 -1.46 13.93 -2.09
C ILE A 90 -2.33 14.64 -1.07
N SER A 91 -3.22 15.51 -1.54
CA SER A 91 -4.30 15.99 -0.69
C SER A 91 -5.21 14.79 -0.35
N PRO A 92 -5.39 14.46 0.94
CA PRO A 92 -6.28 13.38 1.41
C PRO A 92 -7.72 13.51 0.90
N ILE A 93 -8.09 14.71 0.46
CA ILE A 93 -9.40 15.06 -0.06
C ILE A 93 -9.73 14.30 -1.36
N LEU A 94 -8.73 13.73 -2.06
CA LEU A 94 -8.94 12.80 -3.18
C LEU A 94 -9.86 11.61 -2.84
N LEU A 95 -9.90 11.23 -1.56
CA LEU A 95 -10.57 10.02 -1.06
C LEU A 95 -11.71 10.33 -0.08
N SER A 96 -12.17 11.59 -0.03
CA SER A 96 -13.16 12.06 0.95
C SER A 96 -14.56 11.44 0.82
N ARG A 97 -14.86 10.77 -0.30
CA ARG A 97 -16.01 9.85 -0.38
C ARG A 97 -15.47 8.42 -0.27
N PRO A 98 -16.02 7.59 0.64
CA PRO A 98 -15.53 6.24 0.83
C PRO A 98 -15.68 5.47 -0.48
N LEU A 99 -14.56 5.11 -1.10
CA LEU A 99 -14.50 4.18 -2.22
C LEU A 99 -14.77 2.78 -1.67
N ARG A 100 -16.04 2.51 -1.34
CA ARG A 100 -16.45 1.34 -0.55
C ARG A 100 -16.09 0.00 -1.19
N HIS A 101 -15.95 -0.02 -2.51
CA HIS A 101 -15.58 -1.20 -3.30
C HIS A 101 -14.08 -1.30 -3.60
N LEU A 102 -13.28 -0.35 -3.11
CA LEU A 102 -11.84 -0.35 -3.33
C LEU A 102 -11.19 -1.54 -2.63
N THR A 103 -10.48 -2.33 -3.42
CA THR A 103 -9.80 -3.55 -2.97
C THR A 103 -8.30 -3.51 -3.25
N HIS A 104 -7.84 -2.68 -4.19
CA HIS A 104 -6.42 -2.54 -4.50
C HIS A 104 -6.07 -1.06 -4.48
N LEU A 105 -5.05 -0.73 -3.70
CA LEU A 105 -4.54 0.62 -3.57
C LEU A 105 -3.02 0.61 -3.70
N ASP A 106 -2.51 1.44 -4.59
CA ASP A 106 -1.08 1.69 -4.77
C ASP A 106 -0.82 3.19 -4.61
N LEU A 107 -0.05 3.50 -3.57
CA LEU A 107 0.41 4.84 -3.20
C LEU A 107 1.95 4.86 -3.10
N SER A 108 2.63 4.14 -4.00
CA SER A 108 4.09 4.16 -4.07
C SER A 108 4.63 5.59 -4.19
N ASP A 109 5.77 5.85 -3.54
CA ASP A 109 6.43 7.16 -3.42
C ASP A 109 5.59 8.25 -2.72
N PHE A 110 4.48 7.90 -2.07
CA PHE A 110 3.63 8.86 -1.38
C PHE A 110 4.34 9.51 -0.18
N THR A 111 4.31 10.84 -0.13
CA THR A 111 4.81 11.62 1.00
C THR A 111 3.66 12.18 1.83
N THR A 112 3.67 11.90 3.14
CA THR A 112 2.68 12.39 4.11
C THR A 112 2.95 13.85 4.48
N ALA A 113 2.71 14.77 3.55
CA ALA A 113 2.67 16.21 3.86
C ALA A 113 1.21 16.64 4.14
N GLY A 114 0.52 15.98 5.08
CA GLY A 114 -0.90 16.24 5.37
C GLY A 114 -1.62 15.12 6.13
N SER A 115 -2.92 15.32 6.35
CA SER A 115 -3.74 14.49 7.24
C SER A 115 -4.24 13.19 6.59
N THR A 116 -3.65 12.06 6.93
CA THR A 116 -3.94 10.72 6.38
C THR A 116 -5.30 10.12 6.76
N TRP A 117 -6.20 10.85 7.42
CA TRP A 117 -7.48 10.31 7.91
C TRP A 117 -8.36 9.67 6.81
N ALA A 118 -8.34 10.20 5.59
CA ALA A 118 -9.19 9.69 4.51
C ALA A 118 -8.80 8.29 4.03
N ILE A 119 -7.50 7.93 4.06
CA ILE A 119 -7.06 6.56 3.73
C ILE A 119 -7.44 5.57 4.84
N TYR A 120 -7.59 6.05 6.08
CA TYR A 120 -7.90 5.20 7.23
C TYR A 120 -9.28 4.57 7.16
N GLU A 121 -10.21 5.15 6.40
CA GLU A 121 -11.57 4.62 6.16
C GLU A 121 -11.61 3.45 5.16
N LEU A 122 -10.51 3.18 4.42
CA LEU A 122 -10.46 2.13 3.40
C LEU A 122 -10.22 0.74 4.02
N LYS A 123 -11.27 0.15 4.61
CA LYS A 123 -11.17 -1.14 5.33
C LYS A 123 -11.27 -2.40 4.46
N ASN A 124 -11.73 -2.28 3.21
CA ASN A 124 -12.00 -3.42 2.32
C ASN A 124 -10.81 -3.83 1.42
N LEU A 125 -9.62 -3.31 1.71
CA LEU A 125 -8.43 -3.56 0.89
C LEU A 125 -8.00 -5.03 0.97
N ARG A 126 -7.66 -5.58 -0.19
CA ARG A 126 -7.05 -6.90 -0.40
C ARG A 126 -5.59 -6.80 -0.85
N SER A 127 -5.22 -5.68 -1.49
CA SER A 127 -3.86 -5.37 -1.91
C SER A 127 -3.53 -3.93 -1.58
N LEU A 128 -2.38 -3.71 -0.95
CA LEU A 128 -1.88 -2.40 -0.58
C LEU A 128 -0.39 -2.31 -0.92
N VAL A 129 -0.03 -1.30 -1.71
CA VAL A 129 1.35 -1.01 -2.08
C VAL A 129 1.72 0.39 -1.57
N LEU A 130 2.73 0.43 -0.71
CA LEU A 130 3.31 1.60 -0.08
C LEU A 130 4.83 1.62 -0.28
N HIS A 131 5.28 1.18 -1.46
CA HIS A 131 6.70 1.18 -1.81
C HIS A 131 7.29 2.59 -1.67
N SER A 132 8.43 2.72 -1.00
CA SER A 132 9.15 3.98 -0.78
C SER A 132 8.31 5.07 -0.10
N VAL A 133 7.36 4.68 0.76
CA VAL A 133 6.58 5.60 1.62
C VAL A 133 7.26 5.77 2.98
N LEU A 134 7.31 6.99 3.51
CA LEU A 134 7.87 7.24 4.84
C LEU A 134 6.97 6.61 5.93
N TRP A 135 7.58 5.80 6.80
CA TRP A 135 6.85 5.09 7.84
C TRP A 135 6.45 5.98 9.03
N SER A 136 5.30 5.69 9.64
CA SER A 136 4.86 6.27 10.91
C SER A 136 4.07 5.25 11.73
N MET A 137 3.94 5.46 13.05
CA MET A 137 3.13 4.56 13.89
C MET A 137 1.65 4.55 13.47
N GLU A 138 1.12 5.68 13.02
CA GLU A 138 -0.27 5.74 12.54
C GLU A 138 -0.51 4.87 11.32
N ILE A 139 0.47 4.79 10.40
CA ILE A 139 0.42 3.88 9.25
C ILE A 139 0.40 2.42 9.73
N VAL A 140 1.20 2.05 10.74
CA VAL A 140 1.16 0.70 11.34
C VAL A 140 -0.24 0.37 11.84
N GLU A 141 -0.84 1.27 12.63
CA GLU A 141 -2.16 1.06 13.23
C GLU A 141 -3.24 0.89 12.17
N TRP A 142 -3.20 1.75 11.15
CA TRP A 142 -4.13 1.66 10.05
C TRP A 142 -4.02 0.33 9.30
N ILE A 143 -2.81 -0.04 8.87
CA ILE A 143 -2.57 -1.29 8.14
C ILE A 143 -2.98 -2.48 9.00
N SER A 144 -2.66 -2.47 10.30
CA SER A 144 -3.06 -3.54 11.23
C SER A 144 -4.59 -3.70 11.32
N GLY A 145 -5.37 -2.66 10.99
CA GLY A 145 -6.82 -2.75 10.90
C GLY A 145 -7.36 -3.44 9.63
N LEU A 146 -6.52 -3.69 8.61
CA LEU A 146 -6.94 -4.21 7.31
C LEU A 146 -7.00 -5.74 7.28
N ARG A 147 -7.91 -6.34 8.04
CA ARG A 147 -7.97 -7.81 8.23
C ARG A 147 -8.17 -8.64 6.96
N LEU A 148 -8.70 -8.03 5.89
CA LEU A 148 -8.93 -8.68 4.59
C LEU A 148 -7.73 -8.60 3.64
N LEU A 149 -6.65 -7.94 4.06
CA LEU A 149 -5.48 -7.70 3.23
C LEU A 149 -4.72 -9.01 2.99
N ARG A 150 -4.44 -9.29 1.71
CA ARG A 150 -3.71 -10.47 1.24
C ARG A 150 -2.32 -10.13 0.72
N HIS A 151 -2.17 -8.95 0.13
CA HIS A 151 -0.91 -8.46 -0.42
C HIS A 151 -0.54 -7.14 0.22
N LEU A 152 0.62 -7.10 0.87
CA LEU A 152 1.20 -5.90 1.44
C LEU A 152 2.61 -5.71 0.90
N ASP A 153 2.88 -4.55 0.32
CA ASP A 153 4.22 -4.10 -0.05
C ASP A 153 4.52 -2.80 0.72
N ILE A 154 5.51 -2.86 1.60
CA ILE A 154 6.05 -1.73 2.37
C ILE A 154 7.57 -1.61 2.15
N SER A 155 8.03 -2.09 1.01
CA SER A 155 9.43 -2.08 0.60
C SER A 155 9.96 -0.65 0.41
N GLN A 156 11.28 -0.51 0.41
CA GLN A 156 11.95 0.78 0.27
C GLN A 156 13.02 0.69 -0.81
N ALA A 157 13.03 1.65 -1.73
CA ALA A 157 14.13 1.79 -2.69
C ALA A 157 15.43 2.26 -2.01
N ASN A 158 15.32 2.99 -0.88
CA ASN A 158 16.45 3.49 -0.12
C ASN A 158 16.46 2.89 1.29
N GLU A 159 17.41 1.98 1.54
CA GLU A 159 17.58 1.31 2.84
C GLU A 159 17.73 2.27 4.03
N ARG A 160 18.19 3.50 3.80
CA ARG A 160 18.33 4.52 4.85
C ARG A 160 16.99 5.01 5.37
N LEU A 161 15.94 4.94 4.56
CA LEU A 161 14.57 5.36 4.90
C LEU A 161 13.75 4.21 5.49
N GLY A 162 14.15 2.95 5.25
CA GLY A 162 13.49 1.75 5.75
C GLY A 162 13.84 1.36 7.19
N LYS A 163 14.02 2.34 8.08
CA LYS A 163 14.39 2.11 9.49
C LYS A 163 13.19 2.24 10.41
N TYR A 164 12.73 1.10 10.90
CA TYR A 164 11.63 0.99 11.84
C TYR A 164 12.18 0.94 13.26
N SER A 165 11.54 1.67 14.17
CA SER A 165 11.73 1.50 15.61
C SER A 165 11.05 0.20 16.05
N ASN A 166 11.76 -0.64 16.82
CA ASN A 166 11.27 -1.96 17.25
C ASN A 166 10.81 -2.85 16.08
N PRO A 167 11.67 -3.12 15.07
CA PRO A 167 11.27 -3.77 13.82
C PRO A 167 10.56 -5.11 14.02
N ASN A 168 11.05 -5.93 14.96
CA ASN A 168 10.46 -7.23 15.29
C ASN A 168 9.02 -7.09 15.81
N GLN A 169 8.76 -6.10 16.66
CA GLN A 169 7.43 -5.86 17.22
C GLN A 169 6.46 -5.32 16.16
N VAL A 170 6.94 -4.42 15.30
CA VAL A 170 6.14 -3.89 14.18
C VAL A 170 5.75 -5.02 13.23
N LEU A 171 6.72 -5.85 12.82
CA LEU A 171 6.45 -6.97 11.92
C LEU A 171 5.50 -7.98 12.56
N ALA A 172 5.72 -8.35 13.83
CA ALA A 172 4.83 -9.24 14.59
C ALA A 172 3.41 -8.69 14.65
N LYS A 173 3.25 -7.39 14.94
CA LYS A 173 1.95 -6.73 14.98
C LYS A 173 1.23 -6.78 13.63
N LEU A 174 1.95 -6.50 12.53
CA LEU A 174 1.36 -6.56 11.19
C LEU A 174 0.88 -7.99 10.88
N VAL A 175 1.73 -9.00 11.00
CA VAL A 175 1.36 -10.35 10.56
C VAL A 175 0.36 -11.05 11.49
N THR A 176 0.29 -10.66 12.76
CA THR A 176 -0.74 -11.18 13.70
C THR A 176 -2.12 -10.60 13.42
N ASN A 177 -2.21 -9.33 13.02
CA ASN A 177 -3.50 -8.69 12.74
C ASN A 177 -3.99 -8.94 11.30
N LEU A 178 -3.07 -9.09 10.35
CA LEU A 178 -3.38 -9.36 8.94
C LEU A 178 -3.58 -10.87 8.73
N THR A 179 -4.71 -11.39 9.21
CA THR A 179 -5.00 -12.83 9.26
C THR A 179 -5.13 -13.50 7.89
N GLU A 180 -5.42 -12.72 6.84
CA GLU A 180 -5.52 -13.18 5.45
C GLU A 180 -4.23 -12.97 4.64
N LEU A 181 -3.14 -12.50 5.27
CA LEU A 181 -1.92 -12.15 4.55
C LEU A 181 -1.28 -13.39 3.88
N GLU A 182 -1.00 -13.24 2.59
CA GLU A 182 -0.41 -14.26 1.72
C GLU A 182 0.92 -13.76 1.13
N TYR A 183 1.02 -12.48 0.78
CA TYR A 183 2.18 -11.85 0.17
C TYR A 183 2.63 -10.66 1.02
N LEU A 184 3.92 -10.64 1.35
CA LEU A 184 4.54 -9.54 2.07
C LEU A 184 5.86 -9.14 1.41
N ASP A 185 6.04 -7.87 1.08
CA ASP A 185 7.33 -7.33 0.67
C ASP A 185 7.84 -6.30 1.68
N ILE A 186 8.98 -6.62 2.31
CA ILE A 186 9.70 -5.77 3.26
C ILE A 186 11.12 -5.46 2.79
N SER A 187 11.37 -5.59 1.48
CA SER A 187 12.66 -5.33 0.85
C SER A 187 13.17 -3.93 1.18
N GLY A 188 14.48 -3.78 1.38
CA GLY A 188 15.10 -2.50 1.74
C GLY A 188 14.76 -1.98 3.14
N THR A 189 14.20 -2.80 4.03
CA THR A 189 13.89 -2.39 5.41
C THR A 189 14.74 -3.13 6.46
N ASN A 190 14.62 -2.73 7.72
CA ASN A 190 15.16 -3.48 8.88
C ASN A 190 14.13 -4.40 9.56
N LEU A 191 12.92 -4.59 8.99
CA LEU A 191 11.82 -5.33 9.61
C LEU A 191 12.13 -6.80 9.87
N ALA A 192 13.01 -7.40 9.06
CA ALA A 192 13.44 -8.78 9.27
C ALA A 192 14.28 -8.97 10.55
N GLY A 193 14.67 -7.88 11.22
CA GLY A 193 15.45 -7.94 12.46
C GLY A 193 16.89 -8.41 12.26
N THR A 194 17.56 -8.77 13.36
CA THR A 194 18.98 -9.16 13.39
C THR A 194 19.23 -10.65 13.16
N GLY A 195 18.18 -11.47 13.07
CA GLY A 195 18.32 -12.93 12.92
C GLY A 195 18.62 -13.68 14.21
N SER A 196 18.44 -13.05 15.38
CA SER A 196 18.48 -13.78 16.66
C SER A 196 17.31 -14.77 16.69
N ILE A 197 17.62 -16.07 16.67
CA ILE A 197 16.63 -17.15 16.72
C ILE A 197 15.71 -16.90 17.91
N VAL A 198 14.41 -16.79 17.66
CA VAL A 198 13.39 -16.79 18.71
C VAL A 198 12.81 -18.19 18.77
N VAL A 199 13.07 -18.88 19.88
CA VAL A 199 12.35 -20.11 20.21
C VAL A 199 10.99 -19.70 20.74
N GLY A 200 9.94 -19.90 19.94
CA GLY A 200 8.57 -19.58 20.34
C GLY A 200 7.94 -20.74 21.08
N HIS A 201 7.44 -20.50 22.28
CA HIS A 201 6.46 -21.38 22.91
C HIS A 201 5.09 -21.03 22.31
N ILE A 202 4.55 -21.89 21.43
CA ILE A 202 3.13 -21.84 21.11
C ILE A 202 2.41 -22.52 22.28
N GLU A 203 1.49 -21.81 22.95
CA GLU A 203 0.73 -22.39 24.06
C GLU A 203 -0.06 -23.63 23.59
N PRO A 204 0.01 -24.77 24.31
CA PRO A 204 -0.65 -25.99 23.88
C PRO A 204 -2.17 -25.87 24.09
N GLY A 205 -2.91 -25.78 23.00
CA GLY A 205 -4.32 -26.16 22.99
C GLY A 205 -4.43 -27.68 23.13
N SER A 206 -4.78 -28.14 24.34
CA SER A 206 -5.30 -29.47 24.68
C SER A 206 -4.51 -30.71 24.21
N SER A 207 -3.97 -31.42 25.20
CA SER A 207 -3.55 -32.84 25.23
C SER A 207 -2.44 -33.30 24.27
N ASP A 208 -1.30 -33.63 24.89
CA ASP A 208 -0.31 -34.63 24.45
C ASP A 208 0.34 -34.48 23.08
N GLN A 209 0.85 -33.28 22.77
CA GLN A 209 1.91 -33.13 21.76
C GLN A 209 3.09 -32.38 22.36
N GLU A 210 4.28 -32.98 22.24
CA GLU A 210 5.57 -32.39 22.57
C GLU A 210 5.61 -30.94 22.08
N ALA A 211 6.06 -30.02 22.94
CA ALA A 211 6.26 -28.63 22.58
C ALA A 211 7.22 -28.55 21.39
N ALA A 212 6.66 -28.52 20.18
CA ALA A 212 7.44 -28.43 18.96
C ALA A 212 8.22 -27.11 19.04
N ASN A 213 9.55 -27.20 19.14
CA ASN A 213 10.42 -26.05 19.07
C ASN A 213 10.26 -25.40 17.70
N VAL A 214 9.40 -24.39 17.60
CA VAL A 214 9.17 -23.64 16.38
C VAL A 214 10.39 -22.74 16.15
N ARG A 215 11.17 -23.05 15.12
CA ARG A 215 12.32 -22.24 14.69
C ARG A 215 11.86 -21.23 13.65
N CYS A 216 12.25 -19.97 13.85
CA CYS A 216 12.02 -18.90 12.89
C CYS A 216 13.16 -17.89 12.98
N ASP A 217 13.83 -17.67 11.86
CA ASP A 217 14.96 -16.76 11.74
C ASP A 217 14.54 -15.29 11.59
N ILE A 218 13.23 -15.04 11.45
CA ILE A 218 12.65 -13.70 11.39
C ILE A 218 11.67 -13.57 12.57
N PRO A 219 12.09 -12.97 13.70
CA PRO A 219 11.30 -12.95 14.94
C PRO A 219 9.85 -12.50 14.77
N GLY A 220 9.64 -11.48 13.93
CA GLY A 220 8.31 -10.93 13.66
C GLY A 220 7.39 -11.84 12.85
N LEU A 221 7.88 -12.97 12.32
CA LEU A 221 7.11 -13.91 11.49
C LEU A 221 6.84 -15.25 12.18
N ILE A 222 7.11 -15.39 13.48
CA ILE A 222 6.99 -16.67 14.19
C ILE A 222 5.59 -17.30 14.07
N THR A 223 4.53 -16.49 14.01
CA THR A 223 3.15 -16.95 13.83
C THR A 223 2.84 -17.51 12.44
N ARG A 224 3.77 -17.36 11.49
CA ARG A 224 3.66 -17.86 10.11
C ARG A 224 4.34 -19.21 9.90
N VAL A 225 5.04 -19.78 10.88
CA VAL A 225 5.76 -21.06 10.65
C VAL A 225 4.81 -22.19 10.24
N ASN A 226 3.64 -22.30 10.90
CA ASN A 226 2.64 -23.32 10.56
C ASN A 226 1.68 -22.91 9.43
N ARG A 227 1.74 -21.64 8.98
CA ARG A 227 0.99 -21.12 7.83
C ARG A 227 1.90 -20.16 7.06
N PRO A 228 2.86 -20.69 6.28
CA PRO A 228 3.84 -19.86 5.59
C PRO A 228 3.19 -18.82 4.68
N LEU A 229 3.86 -17.70 4.43
CA LEU A 229 3.47 -16.78 3.36
C LEU A 229 3.64 -17.49 1.99
N GLU A 230 2.79 -17.15 1.02
CA GLU A 230 3.00 -17.57 -0.37
C GLU A 230 4.25 -16.91 -0.94
N PHE A 231 4.50 -15.65 -0.55
CA PHE A 231 5.68 -14.89 -0.94
C PHE A 231 6.17 -13.95 0.16
N LEU A 232 7.50 -13.85 0.29
CA LEU A 232 8.18 -12.88 1.13
C LEU A 232 9.34 -12.19 0.39
N GLY A 233 9.22 -10.88 0.18
CA GLY A 233 10.28 -10.04 -0.39
C GLY A 233 11.27 -9.60 0.68
N LEU A 234 12.54 -9.99 0.52
CA LEU A 234 13.65 -9.72 1.44
C LEU A 234 14.86 -9.06 0.76
N TYR A 235 14.78 -8.71 -0.52
CA TYR A 235 15.87 -8.09 -1.24
C TYR A 235 16.36 -6.81 -0.55
N GLY A 236 17.67 -6.67 -0.35
CA GLY A 236 18.26 -5.49 0.30
C GLY A 236 17.80 -5.26 1.75
N THR A 237 17.19 -6.25 2.42
CA THR A 237 16.91 -6.17 3.85
C THR A 237 18.20 -6.12 4.67
N HIS A 238 18.15 -5.46 5.82
CA HIS A 238 19.30 -5.40 6.73
C HIS A 238 19.67 -6.79 7.24
N HIS A 239 20.94 -6.96 7.62
CA HIS A 239 21.46 -8.21 8.21
C HIS A 239 21.28 -9.46 7.33
N GLY A 240 21.22 -9.28 6.00
CA GLY A 240 21.22 -10.39 5.04
C GLY A 240 20.06 -11.37 5.22
N ALA A 241 18.85 -10.88 5.53
CA ALA A 241 17.75 -11.75 5.93
C ALA A 241 17.33 -12.77 4.86
N CYS A 242 17.52 -12.47 3.58
CA CYS A 242 17.27 -13.40 2.47
C CYS A 242 18.15 -14.66 2.47
N LYS A 243 19.23 -14.69 3.27
CA LYS A 243 20.16 -15.83 3.38
C LYS A 243 19.89 -16.73 4.59
N ARG A 244 18.83 -16.44 5.36
CA ARG A 244 18.47 -17.20 6.56
C ARG A 244 17.79 -18.51 6.18
N HIS A 245 17.80 -19.48 7.09
CA HIS A 245 17.38 -20.86 6.80
C HIS A 245 15.90 -21.06 7.11
N ASP A 246 15.47 -20.67 8.32
CA ASP A 246 14.12 -20.92 8.83
C ASP A 246 13.19 -19.73 8.54
N ILE A 247 12.92 -19.48 7.25
CA ILE A 247 12.04 -18.40 6.77
C ILE A 247 10.63 -18.96 6.48
N PRO A 248 9.57 -18.45 7.13
CA PRO A 248 8.21 -18.96 6.99
C PRO A 248 7.51 -18.44 5.72
N ALA A 249 8.06 -18.75 4.55
CA ALA A 249 7.50 -18.42 3.24
C ALA A 249 7.81 -19.52 2.20
N LYS A 250 6.90 -19.71 1.24
CA LYS A 250 7.10 -20.67 0.14
C LYS A 250 8.05 -20.14 -0.94
N VAL A 251 8.00 -18.83 -1.19
CA VAL A 251 8.87 -18.13 -2.15
C VAL A 251 9.51 -16.94 -1.45
N VAL A 252 10.83 -16.79 -1.65
CA VAL A 252 11.64 -15.67 -1.14
C VAL A 252 12.39 -15.02 -2.30
N SER A 253 12.44 -13.69 -2.33
CA SER A 253 13.21 -12.90 -3.31
C SER A 253 14.10 -11.86 -2.65
#